data_AF-A0A450TXH9-F1
#
_entry.id   AF-A0A450TXH9-F1
#
_cell.length_a   1.000
_cell.length_b   1.000
_cell.length_c   1.000
_cell.angle_alpha   90.00
_cell.angle_beta   90.00
_cell.angle_gamma   90.00
#
_symmetry.space_group_name_H-M   'P 1'
#
loop_
_entity.id
_entity.type
_entity.pdbx_description
1 polymer ?
#
loop_
_entity_poly.entity_id
_entity_poly.type
_entity_poly.pdbx_seq_one_letter_code
_entity_poly.pdbx_strand_id
1 'polypeptide(L)' 'MTESVINVNQGIMGGTPVFRGTRVPIRTLFDYMSSDDDVREFFDNFPTVSREHVVRLIDELEEMKERVLVRA' A
#
# COMPACT_ATOMS: atom_id res chain seq x y z
N MET A 1 -17.75 4.31 -7.39
CA MET A 1 -16.31 4.61 -7.30
C MET A 1 -15.88 4.25 -5.90
N THR A 2 -15.20 3.12 -5.73
CA THR A 2 -14.63 2.70 -4.46
C THR A 2 -13.50 3.67 -4.10
N GLU A 3 -13.46 4.14 -2.85
CA GLU A 3 -12.36 4.98 -2.39
C GLU A 3 -11.02 4.25 -2.51
N SER A 4 -9.97 4.99 -2.89
CA SER A 4 -8.60 4.44 -3.00
C SER A 4 -8.15 3.82 -1.67
N VAL A 5 -7.47 2.67 -1.75
CA VAL A 5 -6.87 2.00 -0.60
C VAL A 5 -5.72 2.80 0.01
N ILE A 6 -5.17 3.77 -0.73
CA ILE A 6 -4.15 4.69 -0.24
C ILE A 6 -4.83 5.92 0.37
N ASN A 7 -4.41 6.30 1.58
CA ASN A 7 -4.80 7.55 2.22
C ASN A 7 -3.58 8.44 2.42
N VAL A 8 -3.68 9.68 1.94
CA VAL A 8 -2.68 10.73 2.13
C VAL A 8 -3.38 11.91 2.80
N ASN A 9 -3.10 12.11 4.10
CA ASN A 9 -3.72 13.18 4.88
C ASN A 9 -2.67 13.77 5.83
N GLN A 10 -2.52 15.11 5.85
CA GLN A 10 -1.55 15.79 6.71
C GLN A 10 -1.74 15.50 8.21
N GLY A 11 -2.97 15.22 8.65
CA GLY A 11 -3.29 14.81 10.02
C GLY A 11 -2.94 13.35 10.35
N ILE A 12 -2.53 12.55 9.36
CA ILE A 12 -2.16 11.14 9.51
C ILE A 12 -0.71 10.97 9.08
N MET A 13 0.19 10.65 10.01
CA MET A 13 1.62 10.45 9.74
C MET A 13 2.27 11.57 8.90
N GLY A 14 1.85 12.83 9.11
CA GLY A 14 2.40 13.98 8.40
C GLY A 14 2.20 13.95 6.88
N GLY A 15 1.16 13.26 6.39
CA GLY A 15 0.92 13.11 4.96
C GLY A 15 1.68 11.95 4.30
N THR A 16 2.32 11.08 5.08
CA THR A 16 2.87 9.83 4.55
C THR A 16 1.73 8.97 3.97
N PRO A 17 1.86 8.41 2.75
CA PRO A 17 0.88 7.48 2.20
C PRO A 17 0.76 6.22 3.08
N VAL A 18 -0.45 5.97 3.57
CA VAL A 18 -0.77 4.81 4.42
C VAL A 18 -1.91 3.99 3.82
N PHE A 19 -2.03 2.72 4.25
CA PHE A 19 -3.24 1.95 4.00
C PHE A 19 -4.44 2.63 4.69
N ARG A 20 -5.52 2.86 3.94
CA ARG A 20 -6.73 3.51 4.43
C ARG A 20 -7.28 2.79 5.66
N GLY A 21 -7.64 3.58 6.68
CA GLY A 21 -8.10 3.06 7.96
C GLY A 21 -6.98 2.58 8.90
N THR A 22 -5.72 2.74 8.52
CA THR A 22 -4.56 2.35 9.33
C THR A 22 -3.55 3.51 9.46
N ARG A 23 -2.49 3.26 10.24
CA ARG A 23 -1.26 4.09 10.25
C ARG A 23 -0.06 3.28 9.74
N VAL A 24 -0.29 2.32 8.84
CA VAL A 24 0.77 1.51 8.26
C VAL A 24 1.16 2.13 6.92
N PRO A 25 2.41 2.62 6.76
CA PRO A 25 2.87 3.18 5.49
C PRO A 25 2.80 2.16 4.36
N ILE A 26 2.43 2.62 3.17
CA ILE A 26 2.46 1.78 1.96
C ILE A 26 3.88 1.26 1.70
N ARG A 27 4.89 2.09 1.96
CA ARG A 27 6.31 1.75 1.82
C ARG A 27 6.70 0.51 2.63
N THR A 28 6.14 0.33 3.82
CA THR A 28 6.49 -0.80 4.70
C THR A 28 6.19 -2.14 4.05
N LEU A 29 5.12 -2.27 3.26
CA LEU A 29 4.85 -3.49 2.50
C LEU A 29 6.00 -3.79 1.52
N PHE A 30 6.45 -2.79 0.78
CA PHE A 30 7.52 -2.94 -0.21
C PHE A 30 8.88 -3.19 0.43
N ASP A 31 9.15 -2.62 1.61
CA ASP A 31 10.38 -2.89 2.36
C ASP A 31 10.43 -4.40 2.75
N TYR A 32 9.32 -4.97 3.22
CA TYR A 32 9.23 -6.43 3.49
C TYR A 32 9.36 -7.25 2.20
N MET A 33 8.68 -6.86 1.11
CA MET A 33 8.79 -7.59 -0.18
C MET A 33 10.17 -7.52 -0.82
N SER A 34 10.97 -6.49 -0.50
CA SER A 34 12.33 -6.31 -1.03
C SER A 34 13.40 -6.90 -0.12
N SER A 35 13.02 -7.35 1.08
CA SER A 35 13.90 -8.06 2.00
C SER A 35 13.90 -9.56 1.72
N ASP A 36 14.80 -10.29 2.36
CA ASP A 36 14.78 -11.75 2.35
C ASP A 36 13.65 -12.34 3.22
N ASP A 37 12.87 -11.49 3.91
CA ASP A 37 11.76 -11.90 4.78
C ASP A 37 10.52 -12.29 3.98
N ASP A 38 9.69 -13.15 4.58
CA ASP A 38 8.45 -13.60 3.95
C ASP A 38 7.37 -12.51 4.05
N VAL A 39 6.66 -12.26 2.95
CA VAL A 39 5.49 -11.36 2.95
C VAL A 39 4.40 -11.76 3.96
N ARG A 40 4.38 -13.02 4.41
CA ARG A 40 3.52 -13.49 5.51
C ARG A 40 3.84 -12.78 6.82
N GLU A 41 5.11 -12.53 7.10
CA GLU A 41 5.55 -11.83 8.32
C GLU A 41 5.03 -10.38 8.37
N PHE A 42 4.88 -9.72 7.21
CA PHE A 42 4.23 -8.41 7.15
C PHE A 42 2.81 -8.46 7.73
N PHE A 43 2.02 -9.49 7.42
CA PHE A 43 0.65 -9.61 7.94
C PHE A 43 0.62 -9.91 9.44
N ASP A 44 1.63 -10.63 9.95
CA ASP A 44 1.76 -10.90 11.39
C ASP A 44 2.14 -9.63 12.16
N ASN A 45 3.04 -8.81 11.61
CA ASN A 45 3.48 -7.56 12.22
C ASN A 45 2.47 -6.40 12.04
N PHE A 46 1.64 -6.44 10.99
CA PHE A 46 0.64 -5.42 10.67
C PHE A 46 -0.76 -6.01 10.44
N PRO A 47 -1.38 -6.62 11.47
CA PRO A 47 -2.66 -7.32 11.34
C PRO A 47 -3.85 -6.42 10.97
N THR A 48 -3.68 -5.09 11.03
CA THR A 48 -4.67 -4.12 10.56
C THR A 48 -4.71 -3.98 9.03
N VAL A 49 -3.71 -4.51 8.32
CA VAL A 49 -3.68 -4.54 6.86
C VAL A 49 -4.18 -5.90 6.39
N SER A 50 -5.37 -5.93 5.79
CA SER A 50 -5.93 -7.18 5.27
C SER A 50 -5.32 -7.55 3.91
N ARG A 51 -5.52 -8.81 3.48
CA ARG A 51 -5.12 -9.23 2.12
C ARG A 51 -5.84 -8.41 1.06
N GLU A 52 -7.10 -8.04 1.28
CA GLU A 52 -7.88 -7.19 0.38
C GLU A 52 -7.30 -5.77 0.27
N HIS A 53 -6.59 -5.26 1.28
CA HIS A 53 -5.83 -4.02 1.14
C HIS A 53 -4.69 -4.17 0.14
N VAL A 54 -3.93 -5.26 0.25
CA VAL A 54 -2.77 -5.51 -0.63
C VAL A 54 -3.22 -5.78 -2.07
N VAL A 55 -4.27 -6.57 -2.27
CA VAL A 55 -4.83 -6.83 -3.62
C VAL A 55 -5.29 -5.53 -4.27
N ARG A 56 -6.10 -4.72 -3.57
CA ARG A 56 -6.55 -3.42 -4.11
C ARG A 56 -5.40 -2.46 -4.39
N LEU A 57 -4.34 -2.49 -3.58
CA LEU A 57 -3.16 -1.67 -3.81
C LEU A 57 -2.48 -2.08 -5.12
N ILE A 58 -2.34 -3.38 -5.37
CA ILE A 58 -1.76 -3.89 -6.62
C ILE A 58 -2.62 -3.49 -7.82
N ASP A 59 -3.94 -3.66 -7.74
CA ASP A 59 -4.87 -3.25 -8.82
C ASP A 59 -4.75 -1.75 -9.14
N GLU A 60 -4.75 -0.89 -8.13
CA GLU A 60 -4.57 0.56 -8.30
C GLU A 60 -3.21 0.91 -8.92
N LEU A 61 -2.14 0.21 -8.53
CA LEU A 61 -0.80 0.41 -9.09
C LEU A 61 -0.69 -0.07 -10.53
N GLU A 62 -1.33 -1.18 -10.90
CA GLU A 62 -1.39 -1.66 -12.29
C GLU A 62 -2.09 -0.64 -13.20
N GLU A 63 -3.23 -0.08 -12.77
CA GLU A 63 -3.92 0.99 -13.49
C GLU A 63 -3.10 2.28 -13.62
N MET A 64 -2.24 2.57 -12.65
CA MET A 64 -1.32 3.71 -12.71
C MET A 64 -0.11 3.42 -13.59
N LYS A 65 0.41 2.19 -13.56
CA LYS A 65 1.57 1.74 -14.32
C LYS A 65 1.34 1.95 -15.81
N GLU A 66 0.16 1.57 -16.34
CA GLU A 66 -0.18 1.81 -17.75
C GLU A 66 -0.10 3.29 -18.12
N ARG A 67 -0.59 4.18 -17.25
CA ARG A 67 -0.57 5.63 -17.50
C ARG A 67 0.83 6.24 -17.50
N VAL A 68 1.74 5.69 -16.68
CA VAL A 68 3.12 6.17 -16.56
C VAL A 68 3.99 5.59 -17.68
N LEU A 69 3.92 4.28 -17.93
CA LEU A 69 4.77 3.60 -18.89
C LEU A 69 4.41 3.92 -20.35
N VAL A 70 3.13 4.12 -20.67
CA VAL A 70 2.68 4.41 -22.05
C VAL A 70 2.97 5.87 -22.45
N ARG A 71 3.33 6.73 -21.50
CA ARG A 71 3.67 8.14 -21.75
C ARG A 71 5.18 8.43 -21.72
N ALA A 72 6.02 7.43 -21.48
CA ALA A 72 7.48 7.53 -21.48
C ALA A 72 8.05 7.09 -22.85
#